data_AF-A0AA50H5Z8-F1
#
_entry.id   AF-A0AA50H5Z8-F1
#
_cell.length_a   1.000
_cell.length_b   1.000
_cell.length_c   1.000
_cell.angle_alpha   90.00
_cell.angle_beta   90.00
_cell.angle_gamma   90.00
#
_symmetry.space_group_name_H-M   'P 1'
#
loop_
_entity.id
_entity.type
_entity.pdbx_description
1 polymer ?
#
loop_
_entity_poly.entity_id
_entity_poly.type
_entity_poly.pdbx_seq_one_letter_code
_entity_poly.pdbx_strand_id
1 'polypeptide(L)'
;MNVKGLSQAEIDQFASGIEGWRIRPGTDDVHLYPQNEPVFDGSAGDYLHDTFSRHEKTFAAASRIGTSRRISLAIYFDADRIAAIAPVFDTAVIRRLADLDFSLEICVFPSSFEDDEGTEE
;
A
#
# COMPACT_ATOMS: atom_id res chain seq x y z
N MET A 1 10.84 13.03 9.32
CA MET A 1 10.95 11.59 9.02
C MET A 1 11.84 11.48 7.78
N ASN A 2 13.11 11.09 7.92
CA ASN A 2 13.99 10.89 6.75
C ASN A 2 13.66 9.52 6.15
N VAL A 3 12.78 9.53 5.15
CA VAL A 3 12.42 8.35 4.35
C VAL A 3 13.66 8.00 3.51
N LYS A 4 14.53 7.13 4.03
CA LYS A 4 15.80 6.74 3.38
C LYS A 4 15.54 6.36 1.92
N GLY A 5 16.17 7.07 0.99
CA GLY A 5 16.13 6.76 -0.45
C GLY A 5 15.18 7.61 -1.30
N LEU A 6 14.31 8.42 -0.69
CA LEU A 6 13.55 9.45 -1.39
C LEU A 6 14.08 10.84 -1.06
N SER A 7 14.08 11.74 -2.04
CA SER A 7 14.36 13.15 -1.79
C SER A 7 13.21 13.81 -1.04
N GLN A 8 13.48 14.87 -0.28
CA GLN A 8 12.43 15.62 0.43
C GLN A 8 11.34 16.14 -0.54
N ALA A 9 11.74 16.52 -1.76
CA ALA A 9 10.80 16.95 -2.80
C ALA A 9 9.84 15.84 -3.25
N GLU A 10 10.29 14.57 -3.32
CA GLU A 10 9.41 13.44 -3.59
C GLU A 10 8.45 13.19 -2.43
N ILE A 11 8.96 13.23 -1.19
CA ILE A 11 8.14 13.06 0.02
C ILE A 11 7.04 14.12 0.08
N ASP A 12 7.37 15.38 -0.20
CA ASP A 12 6.42 16.50 -0.20
C ASP A 12 5.38 16.37 -1.33
N GLN A 13 5.76 15.84 -2.50
CA GLN A 13 4.84 15.55 -3.59
C GLN A 13 3.83 14.45 -3.21
N PHE A 14 4.28 13.40 -2.53
CA PHE A 14 3.37 12.40 -1.99
C PHE A 14 2.48 13.01 -0.89
N ALA A 15 3.06 13.68 0.10
CA ALA A 15 2.29 14.25 1.22
C ALA A 15 1.21 15.26 0.77
N SER A 16 1.47 16.03 -0.30
CA SER A 16 0.50 16.97 -0.87
C SER A 16 -0.45 16.35 -1.89
N GLY A 17 -0.05 15.27 -2.56
CA GLY A 17 -0.81 14.66 -3.67
C GLY A 17 -1.78 13.56 -3.26
N ILE A 18 -1.57 12.93 -2.08
CA ILE A 18 -2.31 11.74 -1.66
C ILE A 18 -2.68 11.77 -0.16
N GLU A 19 -3.65 12.60 0.20
CA GLU A 19 -4.16 12.73 1.57
C GLU A 19 -4.69 11.39 2.13
N GLY A 20 -4.32 11.08 3.39
CA GLY A 20 -4.75 9.86 4.08
C GLY A 20 -3.96 8.60 3.74
N TRP A 21 -2.85 8.75 3.01
CA TRP A 21 -1.96 7.66 2.62
C TRP A 21 -0.54 7.88 3.15
N ARG A 22 0.15 6.78 3.46
CA ARG A 22 1.53 6.77 3.90
C ARG A 22 2.43 6.14 2.85
N ILE A 23 3.68 6.59 2.82
CA ILE A 23 4.73 6.02 1.97
C ILE A 23 5.80 5.37 2.83
N ARG A 24 6.31 4.23 2.39
CA ARG A 24 7.50 3.58 2.94
C ARG A 24 8.49 3.33 1.81
N PRO A 25 9.78 3.69 1.97
CA PRO A 25 10.75 3.49 0.91
C PRO A 25 11.24 2.04 0.94
N GLY A 26 11.23 1.39 -0.21
CA GLY A 26 11.97 0.17 -0.48
C GLY A 26 13.32 0.46 -1.14
N THR A 27 14.04 -0.59 -1.51
CA THR A 27 15.30 -0.48 -2.27
C THR A 27 15.03 0.07 -3.67
N ASP A 28 14.08 -0.54 -4.37
CA ASP A 28 13.73 -0.25 -5.77
C ASP A 28 12.31 0.36 -5.93
N ASP A 29 11.49 0.23 -4.88
CA ASP A 29 10.08 0.61 -4.88
C ASP A 29 9.77 1.66 -3.80
N VAL A 30 8.62 2.30 -3.93
CA VAL A 30 7.96 3.10 -2.88
C VAL A 30 6.63 2.43 -2.58
N HIS A 31 6.50 1.92 -1.36
CA HIS A 31 5.28 1.26 -0.91
C HIS A 31 4.27 2.32 -0.47
N LEU A 32 3.10 2.29 -1.08
CA LEU A 32 1.96 3.14 -0.78
C LEU A 32 0.93 2.30 -0.01
N TYR A 33 0.52 2.76 1.17
CA TYR A 33 -0.46 2.08 2.02
C TYR A 33 -1.35 3.09 2.76
N PRO A 34 -2.62 2.74 3.07
CA PRO A 34 -3.54 3.66 3.71
C PRO A 34 -3.10 3.97 5.16
N GLN A 35 -3.26 5.22 5.60
CA GLN A 35 -2.85 5.65 6.94
C GLN A 35 -3.69 5.01 8.05
N ASN A 36 -4.98 4.81 7.79
CA ASN A 36 -5.89 4.10 8.67
C ASN A 36 -6.30 2.85 7.93
N GLU A 37 -5.71 1.71 8.26
CA GLU A 37 -6.18 0.43 7.73
C GLU A 37 -7.59 0.18 8.30
N PRO A 38 -8.62 0.06 7.45
CA PRO A 38 -9.92 -0.37 7.91
C PRO A 38 -9.77 -1.73 8.58
N VAL A 39 -10.35 -1.90 9.77
CA VAL A 39 -10.60 -3.24 10.30
C VAL A 39 -11.51 -3.95 9.30
N PHE A 40 -10.95 -4.87 8.54
CA PHE A 40 -11.65 -5.61 7.50
C PHE A 40 -11.87 -7.06 7.92
N ASP A 41 -13.09 -7.54 7.73
CA ASP A 41 -13.57 -8.89 8.11
C ASP A 41 -13.94 -9.73 6.86
N GLY A 42 -13.28 -9.44 5.73
CA GLY A 42 -13.51 -10.10 4.44
C GLY A 42 -12.23 -10.59 3.78
N SER A 43 -12.31 -11.04 2.52
CA SER A 43 -11.15 -11.56 1.79
C SER A 43 -10.15 -10.46 1.41
N ALA A 44 -8.88 -10.81 1.20
CA ALA A 44 -7.89 -9.88 0.67
C ALA A 44 -8.30 -9.27 -0.69
N GLY A 45 -9.05 -10.02 -1.49
CA GLY A 45 -9.56 -9.58 -2.78
C GLY A 45 -10.63 -8.49 -2.65
N ASP A 46 -11.59 -8.68 -1.74
CA ASP A 46 -12.64 -7.70 -1.46
C ASP A 46 -12.04 -6.40 -0.92
N TYR A 47 -11.08 -6.52 0.01
CA TYR A 47 -10.37 -5.37 0.54
C TYR A 47 -9.65 -4.58 -0.57
N LEU A 48 -8.93 -5.27 -1.46
CA LEU A 48 -8.25 -4.64 -2.58
C LEU A 48 -9.26 -3.95 -3.52
N HIS A 49 -10.39 -4.61 -3.83
CA HIS A 49 -11.42 -4.04 -4.69
C HIS A 49 -12.05 -2.78 -4.09
N ASP A 50 -12.41 -2.82 -2.81
CA ASP A 50 -12.98 -1.68 -2.09
C ASP A 50 -11.98 -0.53 -1.99
N THR A 51 -10.74 -0.84 -1.63
CA THR A 51 -9.66 0.15 -1.52
C THR A 51 -9.41 0.82 -2.87
N PHE A 52 -9.30 0.03 -3.93
CA PHE A 52 -9.11 0.56 -5.29
C PHE A 52 -10.28 1.45 -5.71
N SER A 53 -11.51 0.96 -5.57
CA SER A 53 -12.71 1.68 -6.02
C SER A 53 -12.92 3.01 -5.30
N ARG A 54 -12.61 3.07 -4.00
CA ARG A 54 -12.74 4.30 -3.19
C ARG A 54 -11.62 5.31 -3.49
N HIS A 55 -10.44 4.83 -3.87
CA HIS A 55 -9.23 5.64 -3.96
C HIS A 55 -8.60 5.67 -5.36
N GLU A 56 -9.32 5.28 -6.43
CA GLU A 56 -8.81 5.28 -7.81
C GLU A 56 -8.20 6.63 -8.22
N LYS A 57 -8.84 7.74 -7.82
CA LYS A 57 -8.32 9.09 -8.07
C LYS A 57 -6.99 9.36 -7.37
N THR A 58 -6.82 8.82 -6.16
CA THR A 58 -5.58 8.91 -5.39
C THR A 58 -4.47 8.12 -6.07
N PHE A 59 -4.75 6.90 -6.54
CA PHE A 59 -3.78 6.10 -7.30
C PHE A 59 -3.39 6.76 -8.62
N ALA A 60 -4.36 7.33 -9.34
CA ALA A 60 -4.09 8.07 -10.57
C ALA A 60 -3.33 9.39 -10.33
N ALA A 61 -3.42 9.99 -9.14
CA ALA A 61 -2.60 11.13 -8.74
C ALA A 61 -1.18 10.67 -8.40
N ALA A 62 -1.04 9.60 -7.61
CA ALA A 62 0.24 9.01 -7.26
C ALA A 62 1.05 8.54 -8.48
N SER A 63 0.40 7.94 -9.48
CA SER A 63 1.05 7.50 -10.72
C SER A 63 1.69 8.64 -11.53
N ARG A 64 1.35 9.89 -11.22
CA ARG A 64 1.88 11.10 -11.87
C ARG A 64 2.98 11.78 -11.06
N ILE A 65 3.23 11.31 -9.84
CA ILE A 65 4.32 11.81 -9.01
C ILE A 65 5.61 11.36 -9.69
N GLY A 66 6.44 12.33 -10.09
CA GLY A 66 7.69 12.06 -10.78
C GLY A 66 8.72 11.52 -9.81
N THR A 67 8.63 10.22 -9.50
CA THR A 67 9.62 9.50 -8.69
C THR A 67 10.54 8.67 -9.58
N SER A 68 11.78 8.50 -9.11
CA SER A 68 12.78 7.64 -9.77
C SER A 68 12.54 6.14 -9.57
N ARG A 69 11.51 5.78 -8.80
CA ARG A 69 11.22 4.42 -8.31
C ARG A 69 9.84 3.98 -8.75
N ARG A 70 9.61 2.67 -8.76
CA ARG A 70 8.25 2.14 -8.98
C ARG A 70 7.40 2.39 -7.75
N ILE A 71 6.10 2.53 -7.95
CA ILE A 71 5.14 2.64 -6.85
C ILE A 71 4.48 1.28 -6.67
N SER A 72 4.56 0.74 -5.46
CA SER A 72 3.91 -0.52 -5.09
C SER A 72 2.75 -0.22 -4.15
N LEU A 73 1.54 -0.65 -4.49
CA LEU A 73 0.46 -0.71 -3.52
C LEU A 73 0.77 -1.87 -2.57
N ALA A 74 1.04 -1.53 -1.31
CA ALA A 74 1.25 -2.52 -0.26
C ALA A 74 -0.04 -2.69 0.55
N ILE A 75 -0.49 -3.93 0.66
CA ILE A 75 -1.60 -4.29 1.54
C ILE A 75 -1.10 -5.27 2.60
N TYR A 76 -1.36 -4.95 3.86
CA TYR A 76 -0.92 -5.75 4.99
C TYR A 76 -2.10 -6.54 5.54
N PHE A 77 -1.88 -7.84 5.78
CA PHE A 77 -2.88 -8.74 6.29
C PHE A 77 -2.36 -9.56 7.46
N ASP A 78 -3.26 -9.82 8.40
CA ASP A 78 -3.10 -10.82 9.44
C ASP A 78 -3.28 -12.24 8.85
N ALA A 79 -2.32 -13.13 9.13
CA ALA A 79 -2.28 -14.49 8.58
C ALA A 79 -3.51 -15.33 8.95
N ASP A 80 -4.01 -15.20 10.18
CA ASP A 80 -5.19 -15.94 10.65
C ASP A 80 -6.45 -15.47 9.91
N ARG A 81 -6.50 -14.21 9.47
CA ARG A 81 -7.62 -13.68 8.66
C ARG A 81 -7.56 -14.15 7.21
N ILE A 82 -6.38 -14.18 6.58
CA ILE A 82 -6.22 -14.67 5.20
C ILE A 82 -6.49 -16.17 5.09
N ALA A 83 -6.06 -16.97 6.08
CA ALA A 83 -6.27 -18.41 6.04
C ALA A 83 -7.76 -18.78 6.14
N ALA A 84 -8.57 -17.95 6.81
CA ALA A 84 -10.01 -18.13 6.93
C ALA A 84 -10.80 -17.75 5.67
N ILE A 85 -10.25 -16.90 4.79
CA ILE A 85 -10.93 -16.40 3.59
C ILE A 85 -9.97 -16.43 2.39
N ALA A 86 -10.14 -17.43 1.51
CA ALA A 86 -9.30 -17.60 0.33
C ALA A 86 -9.26 -16.30 -0.51
N PRO A 87 -8.07 -15.82 -0.92
CA PRO A 87 -7.96 -14.58 -1.68
C PRO A 87 -8.47 -14.80 -3.12
N VAL A 88 -9.62 -14.20 -3.44
CA VAL A 88 -10.12 -14.13 -4.82
C VAL A 88 -9.91 -12.70 -5.32
N PHE A 89 -8.81 -12.48 -6.04
CA PHE A 89 -8.53 -11.17 -6.59
C PHE A 89 -9.31 -10.89 -7.87
N ASP A 90 -9.96 -9.74 -7.92
CA ASP A 90 -10.55 -9.23 -9.15
C ASP A 90 -9.45 -8.86 -10.15
N THR A 91 -9.37 -9.63 -11.24
CA THR A 91 -8.39 -9.38 -12.32
C THR A 91 -8.55 -8.01 -12.97
N ALA A 92 -9.72 -7.36 -12.89
CA ALA A 92 -9.92 -6.01 -13.40
C ALA A 92 -9.12 -4.99 -12.58
N VAL A 93 -9.10 -5.12 -11.25
CA VAL A 93 -8.34 -4.23 -10.36
C VAL A 93 -6.83 -4.42 -10.58
N ILE A 94 -6.36 -5.66 -10.71
CA ILE A 94 -4.94 -5.94 -10.99
C ILE A 94 -4.51 -5.29 -12.32
N ARG A 95 -5.33 -5.43 -13.38
CA ARG A 95 -5.04 -4.78 -14.66
C ARG A 95 -5.04 -3.27 -14.55
N ARG A 96 -5.94 -2.69 -13.76
CA ARG A 96 -6.04 -1.25 -13.57
C ARG A 96 -4.85 -0.67 -12.80
N LEU A 97 -4.35 -1.39 -11.80
CA LEU A 97 -3.10 -1.04 -11.13
C LEU A 97 -1.92 -1.08 -12.11
N ALA A 98 -1.83 -2.13 -12.93
CA ALA A 98 -0.79 -2.22 -13.96
C ALA A 98 -0.87 -1.09 -15.00
N ASP A 99 -2.08 -0.67 -15.41
CA ASP A 99 -2.29 0.50 -16.30
C ASP A 99 -1.74 1.81 -15.68
N LEU A 100 -1.70 1.89 -14.34
CA LEU A 100 -1.16 3.02 -13.59
C LEU A 100 0.33 2.86 -13.24
N ASP A 101 0.99 1.83 -13.77
CA ASP A 101 2.37 1.44 -13.45
C ASP A 101 2.58 1.10 -11.96
N PHE A 102 1.52 0.63 -11.30
CA PHE A 102 1.59 0.12 -9.93
C PHE A 102 1.94 -1.36 -9.91
N SER A 103 2.88 -1.72 -9.04
CA SER A 103 3.02 -3.11 -8.58
C SER A 103 2.07 -3.35 -7.40
N LEU A 104 1.60 -4.58 -7.22
CA LEU A 104 0.81 -4.98 -6.06
C LEU A 104 1.64 -5.89 -5.18
N GLU A 105 1.75 -5.54 -3.91
CA GLU A 105 2.42 -6.33 -2.88
C GLU A 105 1.43 -6.69 -1.78
N ILE A 106 1.34 -7.98 -1.49
CA ILE A 106 0.48 -8.52 -0.44
C ILE A 106 1.41 -9.06 0.64
N CYS A 107 1.44 -8.37 1.77
CA CYS A 107 2.25 -8.70 2.92
C CYS A 107 1.37 -9.42 3.95
N VAL A 108 1.72 -10.65 4.28
CA VAL A 108 1.01 -11.45 5.29
C VAL A 108 1.88 -11.55 6.53
N PHE A 109 1.40 -11.04 7.66
CA PHE A 109 2.08 -11.13 8.94
C PHE A 109 1.43 -12.21 9.81
N PRO A 110 2.23 -13.01 10.55
CA PRO A 110 1.66 -13.85 11.59
C PRO A 110 0.91 -12.97 12.59
N SER A 111 -0.25 -13.41 13.05
CA SER A 111 -1.18 -12.69 13.94
C SER A 111 -0.59 -12.34 15.32
N SER A 112 0.63 -12.77 15.58
CA SER A 112 1.46 -12.49 16.76
C SER A 112 2.52 -11.43 16.49
N PHE A 113 2.44 -10.68 15.37
CA PHE A 113 3.31 -9.53 15.14
C PHE A 113 2.84 -8.42 16.09
N GLU A 114 3.27 -8.51 17.35
CA GLU A 114 3.26 -7.36 18.26
C GLU A 114 4.00 -6.24 17.53
N ASP A 115 3.37 -5.06 17.48
CA ASP A 115 4.00 -3.82 17.05
C ASP A 115 5.19 -3.63 18.01
N ASP A 116 6.38 -4.06 17.59
CA ASP A 116 7.63 -3.79 18.30
C ASP A 116 7.96 -2.30 18.11
N GLU A 117 7.10 -1.43 18.63
CA GLU A 117 7.45 -0.09 19.12
C GLU A 117 8.38 -0.31 20.33
N GLY A 118 9.63 -0.74 20.07
CA GLY A 118 10.43 -1.28 21.15
C GLY A 118 11.90 -1.56 20.89
N THR A 119 12.53 -0.97 19.87
CA THR A 119 14.00 -0.93 19.84
C THR A 119 14.51 0.49 19.61
N GLU A 120 14.42 1.31 20.66
CA GLU A 120 15.41 2.36 20.87
C GLU A 120 16.62 1.70 21.55
N GLU A 121 17.77 1.70 20.86
CA GLU A 121 19.10 1.51 21.48
C GLU A 121 19.49 2.75 22.30
#